data_AF-A0A1Q3DDL1-F1
#
_entry.id   AF-A0A1Q3DDL1-F1
#
_cell.length_a   1.000
_cell.length_b   1.000
_cell.length_c   1.000
_cell.angle_alpha   90.00
_cell.angle_beta   90.00
_cell.angle_gamma   90.00
#
_symmetry.space_group_name_H-M   'P 1'
#
loop_
_entity.id
_entity.type
_entity.pdbx_description
1 polymer ?
#
loop_
_entity_poly.entity_id
_entity_poly.type
_entity_poly.pdbx_seq_one_letter_code
_entity_poly.pdbx_strand_id
1 'polypeptide(L)'
;MAPHHHQQHHHQAIDGLVNLFTTANHDLTVVQYKLEKEFQQVYPDSTNPMKLVSRIKKIQEDVSMLKEQCRELLSAKQDLIDKARTTLVGNRSLLQRMQASTGVPTLADASDPAFQNFNQIIDEWTAQVRSRTGDEMQDSSEDINKLLFSAIVESN
;
A
#
# COMPACT_ATOMS: atom_id res chain seq x y z
N MET A 1 74.89 26.77 21.79
CA MET A 1 74.11 25.81 22.60
C MET A 1 72.79 26.48 22.93
N ALA A 2 71.78 26.34 22.07
CA ALA A 2 70.42 26.84 22.31
C ALA A 2 69.39 26.12 21.40
N PRO A 3 68.78 25.01 21.84
CA PRO A 3 67.63 24.42 21.14
C PRO A 3 66.30 24.51 21.91
N HIS A 4 66.27 25.02 23.15
CA HIS A 4 65.12 24.81 24.05
C HIS A 4 63.89 25.71 23.81
N HIS A 5 64.01 26.87 23.15
CA HIS A 5 62.84 27.76 22.97
C HIS A 5 61.89 27.35 21.84
N HIS A 6 62.36 26.69 20.78
CA HIS A 6 61.50 26.29 19.67
C HIS A 6 60.59 25.10 20.01
N GLN A 7 61.08 24.14 20.79
CA GLN A 7 60.28 22.99 21.24
C GLN A 7 59.14 23.41 22.19
N GLN A 8 59.37 24.41 23.04
CA GLN A 8 58.37 24.88 24.01
C GLN A 8 57.21 25.64 23.33
N HIS A 9 57.51 26.50 22.35
CA HIS A 9 56.47 27.18 21.57
C HIS A 9 55.69 26.23 20.66
N HIS A 10 56.34 25.20 20.13
CA HIS A 10 55.67 24.18 19.31
C HIS A 10 54.68 23.36 20.14
N HIS A 11 55.04 22.99 21.37
CA HIS A 11 54.11 22.34 22.30
C HIS A 11 52.91 23.23 22.63
N GLN A 12 53.15 24.52 22.89
CA GLN A 12 52.08 25.47 23.23
C GLN A 12 51.10 25.73 22.08
N ALA A 13 51.58 25.74 20.82
CA ALA A 13 50.72 25.85 19.64
C ALA A 13 49.90 24.57 19.40
N ILE A 14 50.49 23.40 19.67
CA ILE A 14 49.79 22.11 19.63
C ILE A 14 48.73 22.03 20.74
N ASP A 15 49.06 22.43 21.96
CA ASP A 15 48.11 22.50 23.08
C ASP A 15 46.95 23.46 22.79
N GLY A 16 47.23 24.59 22.15
CA GLY A 16 46.22 25.53 21.67
C GLY A 16 45.29 24.90 20.63
N LEU A 17 45.84 24.12 19.69
CA LEU A 17 45.06 23.41 18.68
C LEU A 17 44.20 22.30 19.30
N VAL A 18 44.75 21.55 20.26
CA VAL A 18 44.01 20.52 21.01
C VAL A 18 42.85 21.15 21.77
N ASN A 19 43.08 22.25 22.50
CA ASN A 19 42.01 22.96 23.19
C ASN A 19 40.94 23.51 22.23
N LEU A 20 41.35 24.03 21.07
CA LEU A 20 40.40 24.50 20.06
C LEU A 20 39.51 23.36 19.55
N PHE A 21 40.09 22.20 19.22
CA PHE A 21 39.31 21.03 18.79
C PHE A 21 38.43 20.48 19.91
N THR A 22 38.92 20.45 21.15
CA THR A 22 38.10 20.05 22.30
C THR A 22 36.91 20.98 22.48
N THR A 23 37.12 22.30 22.36
CA THR A 23 36.07 23.30 22.47
C THR A 23 35.08 23.17 21.32
N ALA A 24 35.56 23.09 20.07
CA ALA A 24 34.70 22.92 18.90
C ALA A 24 33.87 21.62 18.97
N ASN A 25 34.46 20.52 19.44
CA ASN A 25 33.74 19.27 19.62
C ASN A 25 32.66 19.37 20.71
N HIS A 26 32.96 20.06 21.80
CA HIS A 26 31.98 20.35 22.85
C HIS A 26 30.83 21.19 22.29
N ASP A 27 31.13 22.28 21.58
CA ASP A 27 30.14 23.17 20.99
C ASP A 27 29.24 22.43 19.99
N LEU A 28 29.82 21.60 19.12
CA LEU A 28 29.05 20.75 18.19
C LEU A 28 28.13 19.77 18.93
N THR A 29 28.60 19.17 20.03
CA THR A 29 27.78 18.27 20.86
C THR A 29 26.59 19.02 21.49
N VAL A 30 26.81 20.25 21.97
CA VAL A 30 25.75 21.10 22.53
C VAL A 30 24.74 21.48 21.45
N VAL A 31 25.20 21.85 20.26
CA VAL A 31 24.33 22.16 19.11
C VAL A 31 23.49 20.94 18.73
N GLN A 32 24.10 19.76 18.59
CA GLN A 32 23.40 18.52 18.29
C GLN A 32 22.30 18.23 19.32
N TYR A 33 22.62 18.34 20.62
CA TYR A 33 21.65 18.10 21.69
C TYR A 33 20.45 19.06 21.64
N LYS A 34 20.71 20.35 21.40
CA LYS A 34 19.64 21.36 21.28
C LYS A 34 18.75 21.10 20.08
N LEU A 35 19.35 20.80 18.92
CA LEU A 35 18.62 20.48 17.70
C LEU A 35 17.73 19.24 17.89
N GLU A 36 18.25 18.18 18.53
CA GLU A 36 17.45 16.98 18.81
C GLU A 36 16.27 17.29 19.74
N LYS A 37 16.50 18.10 20.78
CA LYS A 37 15.45 18.49 21.72
C LYS A 37 14.36 19.34 21.04
N GLU A 38 14.76 20.32 20.23
CA GLU A 38 13.83 21.14 19.45
C GLU A 38 13.06 20.30 18.44
N PHE A 39 13.74 19.38 17.75
CA PHE A 39 13.11 18.46 16.80
C PHE A 39 12.03 17.61 17.48
N GLN A 40 12.31 17.02 18.64
CA GLN A 40 11.33 16.23 19.39
C GLN A 40 10.16 17.08 19.93
N GLN A 41 10.41 18.34 20.26
CA GLN A 41 9.38 19.26 20.74
C GLN A 41 8.46 19.71 19.60
N VAL A 42 9.02 20.03 18.43
CA VAL A 42 8.27 20.47 17.25
C VAL A 42 7.54 19.30 16.60
N TYR A 43 8.16 18.12 16.58
CA TYR A 43 7.60 16.90 16.01
C TYR A 43 7.41 15.81 17.06
N PRO A 44 6.29 15.84 17.79
CA PRO A 44 5.81 14.70 18.55
C PRO A 44 5.76 13.42 17.70
N ASP A 45 5.77 12.27 18.36
CA ASP A 45 5.84 10.95 17.73
C ASP A 45 4.82 10.69 16.60
N SER A 46 3.60 11.24 16.72
CA SER A 46 2.55 11.10 15.71
C SER A 46 2.83 11.87 14.42
N THR A 47 3.65 12.93 14.52
CA THR A 47 3.99 13.88 13.45
C THR A 47 5.47 13.85 13.06
N ASN A 48 6.27 12.98 13.68
CA ASN A 48 7.69 12.81 13.35
C ASN A 48 7.84 12.39 11.87
N PRO A 49 8.51 13.19 11.02
CA PRO A 49 8.61 12.91 9.59
C PRO A 49 9.21 11.54 9.27
N MET A 50 10.21 11.08 10.03
CA MET A 50 10.82 9.76 9.83
C MET A 50 9.83 8.63 10.14
N LYS A 51 9.05 8.78 11.22
CA LYS A 51 7.99 7.81 11.58
C LYS A 51 6.81 7.86 10.61
N LEU A 52 6.50 9.01 10.05
CA LEU A 52 5.47 9.14 9.02
C LEU A 52 5.88 8.41 7.74
N VAL A 53 7.12 8.58 7.28
CA VAL A 53 7.64 7.86 6.11
C VAL A 53 7.58 6.34 6.32
N SER A 54 7.98 5.84 7.50
CA SER A 54 7.91 4.40 7.78
C SER A 54 6.47 3.88 7.79
N ARG A 55 5.53 4.63 8.39
CA ARG A 55 4.10 4.30 8.37
C ARG A 55 3.52 4.31 6.96
N ILE A 56 3.87 5.31 6.14
CA ILE A 56 3.42 5.40 4.74
C ILE A 56 3.92 4.21 3.93
N LYS A 57 5.21 3.85 4.06
CA LYS A 57 5.78 2.66 3.41
C LYS A 57 5.04 1.39 3.82
N LYS A 58 4.78 1.21 5.11
CA LYS A 58 4.01 0.08 5.61
C LYS A 58 2.59 0.04 5.01
N ILE A 59 1.88 1.17 4.99
CA ILE A 59 0.55 1.25 4.38
C ILE A 59 0.61 0.90 2.90
N GLN A 60 1.63 1.36 2.17
CA GLN A 60 1.80 1.05 0.75
C GLN A 60 2.01 -0.46 0.52
N GLU A 61 2.82 -1.10 1.36
CA GLU A 61 3.00 -2.56 1.36
C GLU A 61 1.69 -3.29 1.68
N ASP A 62 1.03 -2.89 2.77
CA ASP A 62 -0.24 -3.50 3.24
C ASP A 62 -1.34 -3.37 2.18
N VAL A 63 -1.47 -2.20 1.52
CA VAL A 63 -2.44 -1.97 0.44
C VAL A 63 -2.13 -2.82 -0.79
N SER A 64 -0.85 -2.96 -1.14
CA SER A 64 -0.43 -3.80 -2.28
C SER A 64 -0.73 -5.27 -2.02
N MET A 65 -0.44 -5.75 -0.80
CA MET A 65 -0.79 -7.10 -0.35
C MET A 65 -2.30 -7.32 -0.35
N LEU A 66 -3.07 -6.37 0.20
CA LEU A 66 -4.54 -6.45 0.24
C LEU A 66 -5.14 -6.50 -1.16
N LYS A 67 -4.61 -5.72 -2.11
CA LYS A 67 -5.04 -5.75 -3.51
C LYS A 67 -4.89 -7.15 -4.10
N GLU A 68 -3.74 -7.79 -3.89
CA GLU A 68 -3.52 -9.16 -4.39
C GLU A 68 -4.45 -10.16 -3.73
N GLN A 69 -4.63 -10.09 -2.40
CA GLN A 69 -5.58 -10.94 -1.70
C GLN A 69 -7.03 -10.77 -2.20
N CYS A 70 -7.45 -9.54 -2.49
CA CYS A 70 -8.75 -9.29 -3.10
C CYS A 70 -8.86 -9.90 -4.49
N ARG A 71 -7.80 -9.83 -5.31
CA ARG A 71 -7.76 -10.44 -6.64
C ARG A 71 -7.88 -11.97 -6.58
N GLU A 72 -7.13 -12.60 -5.69
CA GLU A 72 -7.22 -14.05 -5.45
C GLU A 72 -8.63 -14.46 -5.00
N LEU A 73 -9.23 -13.71 -4.07
CA LEU A 73 -10.58 -13.95 -3.60
C LEU A 73 -11.63 -13.82 -4.72
N LEU A 74 -11.51 -12.81 -5.58
CA LEU A 74 -12.38 -12.63 -6.74
C LEU A 74 -12.25 -13.80 -7.71
N SER A 75 -11.02 -14.26 -7.97
CA SER A 75 -10.76 -15.44 -8.81
C SER A 75 -11.40 -16.69 -8.22
N ALA A 76 -11.20 -16.96 -6.93
CA ALA A 76 -11.78 -18.11 -6.25
C ALA A 76 -13.32 -18.09 -6.26
N LYS A 77 -13.91 -16.90 -6.13
CA LYS A 77 -15.37 -16.72 -6.23
C LYS A 77 -15.87 -16.98 -7.65
N GLN A 78 -15.14 -16.54 -8.69
CA GLN A 78 -15.50 -16.82 -10.07
C GLN A 78 -15.45 -18.33 -10.37
N ASP A 79 -14.40 -19.01 -9.91
CA ASP A 79 -14.28 -20.48 -10.06
C ASP A 79 -15.43 -21.22 -9.39
N LEU A 80 -15.85 -20.77 -8.20
CA LEU A 80 -16.99 -21.35 -7.49
C LEU A 80 -18.30 -21.16 -8.28
N ILE A 81 -18.51 -19.98 -8.84
CA ILE A 81 -19.67 -19.66 -9.68
C ILE A 81 -19.69 -20.54 -10.93
N ASP A 82 -18.56 -20.69 -11.61
CA ASP A 82 -18.46 -21.49 -12.82
C ASP A 82 -18.72 -22.97 -12.55
N LYS A 83 -18.20 -23.50 -11.43
CA LYS A 83 -18.50 -24.86 -10.96
C LYS A 83 -19.98 -25.03 -10.61
N ALA A 84 -20.55 -24.11 -9.84
CA ALA A 84 -21.95 -24.15 -9.45
C ALA A 84 -22.87 -24.11 -10.68
N ARG A 85 -22.58 -23.23 -11.64
CA ARG A 85 -23.31 -23.14 -12.92
C ARG A 85 -23.24 -24.44 -13.70
N THR A 86 -22.03 -24.97 -13.88
CA THR A 86 -21.81 -26.23 -14.63
C THR A 86 -22.59 -27.39 -13.99
N THR A 87 -22.51 -27.54 -12.67
CA THR A 87 -23.20 -28.60 -11.94
C THR A 87 -24.72 -28.43 -11.95
N LEU A 88 -25.23 -27.23 -11.64
CA LEU A 88 -26.68 -27.00 -11.54
C LEU A 88 -27.36 -27.08 -12.91
N VAL A 89 -26.80 -26.47 -13.94
CA VAL A 89 -27.33 -26.55 -15.31
C VAL A 89 -27.24 -27.99 -15.83
N GLY A 90 -26.14 -28.70 -15.55
CA GLY A 90 -25.97 -30.11 -15.89
C GLY A 90 -27.01 -31.02 -15.23
N ASN A 91 -27.19 -30.89 -13.91
CA ASN A 91 -28.18 -31.65 -13.14
C ASN A 91 -29.60 -31.36 -13.62
N ARG A 92 -29.92 -30.09 -13.88
CA ARG A 92 -31.21 -29.68 -14.44
C ARG A 92 -31.47 -30.33 -15.80
N SER A 93 -30.49 -30.30 -16.69
CA SER A 93 -30.59 -30.92 -18.03
C SER A 93 -30.81 -32.43 -17.95
N LEU A 94 -30.19 -33.09 -16.97
CA LEU A 94 -30.43 -34.51 -16.70
C LEU A 94 -31.86 -34.75 -16.20
N LEU A 95 -32.35 -33.95 -15.26
CA LEU A 95 -33.72 -34.06 -14.74
C LEU A 95 -34.77 -33.83 -15.83
N GLN A 96 -34.59 -32.83 -16.70
CA GLN A 96 -35.49 -32.59 -17.83
C GLN A 96 -35.54 -33.78 -18.79
N ARG A 97 -34.39 -34.40 -19.10
CA ARG A 97 -34.35 -35.63 -19.91
C ARG A 97 -35.07 -36.79 -19.23
N MET A 98 -34.88 -36.97 -17.92
CA MET A 98 -35.57 -38.01 -17.16
C MET A 98 -37.08 -37.80 -17.15
N GLN A 99 -37.56 -36.57 -16.92
CA GLN A 99 -38.98 -36.21 -16.97
C GLN A 99 -39.59 -36.50 -18.35
N ALA A 100 -38.91 -36.09 -19.43
CA ALA A 100 -39.33 -36.38 -20.78
C ALA A 100 -39.44 -37.90 -21.05
N SER A 101 -38.51 -38.70 -20.51
CA SER A 101 -38.50 -40.15 -20.68
C SER A 101 -39.60 -40.89 -19.90
N THR A 102 -40.08 -40.32 -18.79
CA THR A 102 -41.13 -40.92 -17.93
C THR A 102 -42.52 -40.35 -18.21
N GLY A 103 -42.66 -39.46 -19.19
CA GLY A 103 -43.93 -38.81 -19.55
C GLY A 103 -44.40 -37.76 -18.53
N VAL A 104 -43.50 -37.32 -17.64
CA VAL A 104 -43.77 -36.23 -16.69
C VAL A 104 -43.58 -34.89 -17.41
N PRO A 105 -44.48 -33.91 -17.21
CA PRO A 105 -44.32 -32.57 -17.78
C PRO A 105 -42.97 -31.95 -17.40
N THR A 106 -42.23 -31.47 -18.39
CA THR A 106 -40.99 -30.73 -18.20
C THR A 106 -41.30 -29.25 -17.96
N LEU A 107 -40.71 -28.66 -16.92
CA LEU A 107 -40.82 -27.23 -16.67
C LEU A 107 -39.87 -26.49 -17.64
N ALA A 108 -40.42 -25.58 -18.45
CA ALA A 108 -39.61 -24.77 -19.35
C ALA A 108 -38.74 -23.79 -18.55
N ASP A 109 -37.55 -23.47 -19.05
CA ASP A 109 -36.59 -22.61 -18.33
C ASP A 109 -37.12 -21.20 -18.09
N ALA A 110 -37.95 -20.67 -18.99
CA ALA A 110 -38.63 -19.39 -18.84
C ALA A 110 -39.72 -19.40 -17.74
N SER A 111 -40.21 -20.59 -17.38
CA SER A 111 -41.27 -20.78 -16.37
C SER A 111 -40.75 -21.20 -15.01
N ASP A 112 -39.43 -21.28 -14.81
CA ASP A 112 -38.82 -21.64 -13.53
C ASP A 112 -38.26 -20.38 -12.82
N PRO A 113 -38.96 -19.86 -11.79
CA PRO A 113 -38.52 -18.66 -11.08
C PRO A 113 -37.17 -18.84 -10.38
N ALA A 114 -36.83 -20.05 -9.92
CA ALA A 114 -35.57 -20.30 -9.24
C ALA A 114 -34.39 -20.30 -10.22
N PHE A 115 -34.59 -20.84 -11.43
CA PHE A 115 -33.57 -20.80 -12.48
C PHE A 115 -33.36 -19.39 -13.03
N GLN A 116 -34.43 -18.60 -13.17
CA GLN A 116 -34.32 -17.19 -13.56
C GLN A 116 -33.58 -16.37 -12.52
N ASN A 117 -33.92 -16.54 -11.23
CA ASN A 117 -33.23 -15.88 -10.13
C ASN A 117 -31.73 -16.23 -10.10
N PHE A 118 -31.38 -17.52 -10.30
CA PHE A 118 -29.99 -17.95 -10.39
C PHE A 118 -29.23 -17.22 -11.51
N ASN A 119 -29.78 -17.18 -12.74
CA ASN A 119 -29.12 -16.50 -13.85
C ASN A 119 -28.98 -15.00 -13.59
N GLN A 120 -29.99 -14.35 -13.01
CA GLN A 120 -29.94 -12.94 -12.65
C GLN A 120 -28.79 -12.63 -11.68
N ILE A 121 -28.61 -13.47 -10.63
CA ILE A 121 -27.50 -13.29 -9.67
C ILE A 121 -26.14 -13.43 -10.36
N ILE A 122 -25.99 -14.39 -11.28
CA ILE A 122 -24.74 -14.58 -12.02
C ILE A 122 -24.46 -13.39 -12.96
N ASP A 123 -25.49 -12.89 -13.63
CA ASP A 123 -25.35 -11.75 -14.53
C ASP A 123 -25.02 -10.46 -13.77
N GLU A 124 -25.66 -10.23 -12.61
CA GLU A 124 -25.35 -9.12 -11.71
C GLU A 124 -23.89 -9.18 -11.24
N TRP A 125 -23.43 -10.35 -10.80
CA TRP A 125 -22.04 -10.57 -10.43
C TRP A 125 -21.09 -10.25 -11.60
N THR A 126 -21.40 -10.74 -12.79
CA THR A 126 -20.58 -10.52 -13.99
C THR A 126 -20.49 -9.04 -14.34
N ALA A 127 -21.58 -8.29 -14.19
CA ALA A 127 -21.59 -6.84 -14.37
C ALA A 127 -20.74 -6.11 -13.33
N GLN A 128 -20.84 -6.50 -12.05
CA GLN A 128 -20.03 -5.91 -10.97
C GLN A 128 -18.53 -6.11 -11.18
N VAL A 129 -18.10 -7.32 -11.55
CA VAL A 129 -16.67 -7.60 -11.82
C VAL A 129 -16.16 -6.77 -13.00
N ARG A 130 -16.89 -6.71 -14.12
CA ARG A 130 -16.50 -5.92 -15.30
C ARG A 130 -16.43 -4.42 -15.02
N SER A 131 -17.40 -3.88 -14.28
CA SER A 131 -17.42 -2.45 -13.94
C SER A 131 -16.19 -2.02 -13.11
N ARG A 132 -15.67 -2.91 -12.26
CA ARG A 132 -14.53 -2.63 -11.38
C ARG A 132 -13.18 -2.83 -12.07
N THR A 133 -13.07 -3.80 -12.98
CA THR A 133 -11.85 -4.00 -13.77
C THR A 133 -11.62 -2.89 -14.79
N GLY A 134 -12.66 -2.20 -15.26
CA GLY A 134 -12.54 -1.08 -16.19
C GLY A 134 -11.91 0.19 -15.60
N ASP A 135 -12.01 0.39 -14.28
CA ASP A 135 -11.56 1.61 -13.59
C ASP A 135 -10.05 1.57 -13.26
N GLU A 136 -9.46 0.37 -13.14
CA GLU A 136 -8.06 0.19 -12.75
C GLU A 136 -7.04 0.59 -13.82
N MET A 137 -7.45 0.82 -15.07
CA MET A 137 -6.54 1.17 -16.16
C MET A 137 -6.25 2.68 -16.23
N GLN A 138 -6.89 3.50 -15.39
CA GLN A 138 -6.86 4.97 -15.52
C GLN A 138 -6.37 5.73 -14.27
N ASP A 139 -6.15 5.07 -13.12
CA ASP A 139 -5.91 5.78 -11.85
C ASP A 139 -4.41 5.96 -11.49
N SER A 140 -3.79 6.91 -12.18
CA SER A 140 -3.13 8.11 -11.60
C SER A 140 -2.18 8.00 -10.38
N SER A 141 -1.30 6.99 -10.32
CA SER A 141 -0.11 7.09 -9.43
C SER A 141 0.79 8.32 -9.76
N GLU A 142 0.69 8.86 -10.99
CA GLU A 142 1.45 10.03 -11.43
C GLU A 142 1.00 11.37 -10.82
N ASP A 143 -0.24 11.48 -10.29
CA ASP A 143 -0.77 12.79 -9.88
C ASP A 143 -0.43 13.18 -8.44
N ILE A 144 -0.28 12.24 -7.50
CA ILE A 144 -0.05 12.58 -6.09
C ILE A 144 1.34 13.21 -5.88
N ASN A 145 2.37 12.64 -6.50
CA ASN A 145 3.73 13.20 -6.43
C ASN A 145 3.78 14.57 -7.15
N LYS A 146 3.13 14.71 -8.32
CA LYS A 146 3.05 16.01 -9.00
C LYS A 146 2.32 17.07 -8.18
N LEU A 147 1.23 16.72 -7.49
CA LEU A 147 0.48 17.64 -6.64
C LEU A 147 1.32 18.12 -5.44
N LEU A 148 2.06 17.20 -4.80
CA LEU A 148 2.89 17.51 -3.64
C LEU A 148 4.10 18.39 -4.00
N PHE A 149 4.69 18.21 -5.18
CA PHE A 149 5.86 18.99 -5.60
C PHE A 149 5.52 20.30 -6.33
N SER A 150 4.30 20.45 -6.87
CA SER A 150 3.86 21.72 -7.46
C SER A 150 3.46 22.76 -6.40
N ALA A 151 2.87 22.35 -5.28
CA ALA A 151 2.50 23.26 -4.18
C ALA A 151 3.71 23.88 -3.43
N ILE A 152 4.91 23.31 -3.57
CA ILE A 152 6.12 23.77 -2.85
C ILE A 152 6.89 24.83 -3.65
N VAL A 153 6.64 24.99 -4.96
CA VAL A 153 7.47 25.82 -5.85
C VAL A 153 6.89 27.22 -6.12
N GLU A 154 5.66 27.54 -5.70
CA GLU A 154 5.04 28.86 -5.95
C GLU A 154 5.33 29.95 -4.90
N SER A 155 6.27 29.73 -3.96
CA SER A 155 6.72 30.77 -3.01
C SER A 155 8.10 31.31 -3.36
N ASN A 156 8.16 32.27 -4.29
CA ASN A 156 9.26 33.22 -4.47
C ASN A 156 8.69 34.59 -4.85
#